data_AF-A0A134CKB0-F1
#
_entry.id   AF-A0A134CKB0-F1
#
_cell.length_a   1.000
_cell.length_b   1.000
_cell.length_c   1.000
_cell.angle_alpha   90.00
_cell.angle_beta   90.00
_cell.angle_gamma   90.00
#
_symmetry.space_group_name_H-M   'P 1'
#
loop_
_entity.id
_entity.type
_entity.pdbx_description
1 polymer ?
#
loop_
_entity_poly.entity_id
_entity_poly.type
_entity_poly.pdbx_seq_one_letter_code
_entity_poly.pdbx_strand_id
1 'polypeptide(L)'
;MAEEALEMYNYKLNPELHKVFTEYHKTHNEAVFDAYTDEMIRARHTHIVTGLPDAYGRGRIVGDYRRVALYGIDQLIAWKEEDKKYNDDGVMTDNVIRLREEIAEQIKALKQMKELANIYGYDISKPATNAREAVQWLYFGYLAAIKTQNGAAMSVGRISTFLDIYIERDLAAGKITEQEAQELIDHLTLKFRIVKFARIRSYNELFSGDPVWATLEMAGIGMDGR
;
A
#
# COMPACT_ATOMS: atom_id res chain seq x y z
N MET A 1 -12.38 7.92 -14.56
CA MET A 1 -12.68 7.61 -13.14
C MET A 1 -12.59 8.84 -12.23
N ALA A 2 -11.44 9.51 -12.12
CA ALA A 2 -11.28 10.61 -11.16
C ALA A 2 -12.24 11.79 -11.43
N GLU A 3 -12.43 12.16 -12.69
CA GLU A 3 -13.34 13.25 -13.11
C GLU A 3 -14.79 12.91 -12.78
N GLU A 4 -15.25 11.75 -13.24
CA GLU A 4 -16.58 11.21 -12.95
C GLU A 4 -16.85 11.13 -11.44
N ALA A 5 -15.88 10.70 -10.63
CA ALA A 5 -16.02 10.66 -9.19
C ALA A 5 -16.23 12.06 -8.60
N LEU A 6 -15.51 13.08 -9.07
CA LEU A 6 -15.69 14.46 -8.61
C LEU A 6 -17.06 15.01 -9.02
N GLU A 7 -17.45 14.83 -10.28
CA GLU A 7 -18.73 15.31 -10.83
C GLU A 7 -19.92 14.72 -10.07
N MET A 8 -19.87 13.41 -9.75
CA MET A 8 -20.90 12.74 -8.95
C MET A 8 -21.13 13.38 -7.58
N TYR A 9 -20.11 14.00 -7.00
CA TYR A 9 -20.16 14.67 -5.69
C TYR A 9 -20.17 16.20 -5.82
N ASN A 10 -20.51 16.74 -7.00
CA ASN A 10 -20.58 18.18 -7.30
C ASN A 10 -19.26 18.94 -7.12
N TYR A 11 -18.12 18.25 -7.25
CA TYR A 11 -16.81 18.88 -7.31
C TYR A 11 -16.38 19.10 -8.76
N LYS A 12 -15.57 20.14 -8.98
CA LYS A 12 -14.94 20.41 -10.28
C LYS A 12 -13.48 19.97 -10.25
N LEU A 13 -13.07 19.23 -11.27
CA LEU A 13 -11.67 18.88 -11.47
C LEU A 13 -10.85 20.15 -11.76
N ASN A 14 -9.64 20.21 -11.21
CA ASN A 14 -8.68 21.23 -11.61
C ASN A 14 -8.25 20.99 -13.07
N PRO A 15 -8.44 21.95 -13.99
CA PRO A 15 -8.07 21.81 -15.40
C PRO A 15 -6.61 21.41 -15.63
N GLU A 16 -5.70 21.84 -14.75
CA GLU A 16 -4.29 21.46 -14.84
C GLU A 16 -4.08 19.96 -14.57
N LEU A 17 -4.87 19.35 -13.66
CA LEU A 17 -4.79 17.91 -13.41
C LEU A 17 -5.36 17.11 -14.58
N HIS A 18 -6.44 17.59 -15.23
CA HIS A 18 -6.92 17.00 -16.47
C HIS A 18 -5.79 16.93 -17.49
N LYS A 19 -5.18 18.07 -17.78
CA LYS A 19 -4.10 18.20 -18.75
C LYS A 19 -2.91 17.28 -18.45
N VAL A 20 -2.48 17.22 -17.19
CA VAL A 20 -1.37 16.35 -16.79
C VAL A 20 -1.65 14.88 -17.11
N PHE A 21 -2.85 14.39 -16.81
CA PHE A 21 -3.20 12.97 -16.97
C PHE A 21 -3.85 12.61 -18.31
N THR A 22 -3.96 13.56 -19.25
CA THR A 22 -4.42 13.31 -20.63
C THR A 22 -3.38 13.67 -21.69
N GLU A 23 -2.45 14.59 -21.42
CA GLU A 23 -1.41 15.01 -22.38
C GLU A 23 0.00 14.56 -21.99
N TYR A 24 0.35 14.57 -20.70
CA TYR A 24 1.74 14.39 -20.25
C TYR A 24 2.01 13.02 -19.61
N HIS A 25 1.04 12.46 -18.92
CA HIS A 25 1.20 11.22 -18.17
C HIS A 25 0.06 10.26 -18.47
N LYS A 26 0.36 9.29 -19.34
CA LYS A 26 -0.57 8.22 -19.71
C LYS A 26 -1.01 7.42 -18.47
N THR A 27 -2.30 7.19 -18.36
CA THR A 27 -2.86 6.43 -17.22
C THR A 27 -2.93 4.92 -17.51
N HIS A 28 -3.03 4.12 -16.45
CA HIS A 28 -3.32 2.68 -16.57
C HIS A 28 -4.58 2.41 -17.40
N ASN A 29 -5.64 3.19 -17.17
CA ASN A 29 -6.91 3.02 -17.88
C ASN A 29 -6.73 3.23 -19.39
N GLU A 30 -6.10 4.33 -19.79
CA GLU A 30 -5.82 4.62 -21.19
C GLU A 30 -4.94 3.53 -21.84
N ALA A 31 -3.87 3.10 -21.16
CA ALA A 31 -2.99 2.04 -21.67
C ALA A 31 -3.72 0.70 -21.87
N VAL A 32 -4.66 0.35 -20.99
CA VAL A 32 -5.48 -0.86 -21.13
C VAL A 32 -6.41 -0.75 -22.34
N PHE A 33 -7.09 0.38 -22.52
CA PHE A 33 -8.04 0.56 -23.61
C PHE A 33 -7.37 0.69 -24.99
N ASP A 34 -6.14 1.21 -25.06
CA ASP A 34 -5.34 1.17 -26.28
C ASP A 34 -4.92 -0.25 -26.69
N ALA A 35 -4.80 -1.16 -25.72
CA ALA A 35 -4.37 -2.55 -25.94
C ALA A 35 -5.53 -3.53 -26.09
N TYR A 36 -6.75 -3.15 -25.71
CA TYR A 36 -7.93 -4.01 -25.80
C TYR A 36 -8.30 -4.33 -27.26
N THR A 37 -8.73 -5.57 -27.48
CA THR A 37 -9.31 -5.99 -28.76
C THR A 37 -10.80 -5.69 -28.80
N ASP A 38 -11.37 -5.60 -30.01
CA ASP A 38 -12.82 -5.42 -30.18
C ASP A 38 -13.64 -6.53 -29.49
N GLU A 39 -13.11 -7.75 -29.43
CA GLU A 39 -13.74 -8.86 -28.73
C GLU A 39 -13.80 -8.63 -27.21
N MET A 40 -12.69 -8.20 -26.60
CA MET A 40 -12.65 -7.87 -25.18
C MET A 40 -13.63 -6.74 -24.84
N ILE A 41 -13.70 -5.71 -25.69
CA ILE A 41 -14.64 -4.60 -25.53
C ILE A 41 -16.08 -5.10 -25.61
N ARG A 42 -16.42 -5.95 -26.59
CA ARG A 42 -17.77 -6.55 -26.71
C ARG A 42 -18.13 -7.43 -25.52
N ALA A 43 -17.22 -8.26 -25.03
CA ALA A 43 -17.45 -9.11 -23.86
C ALA A 43 -17.71 -8.28 -22.59
N ARG A 44 -17.01 -7.16 -22.44
CA ARG A 44 -17.22 -6.19 -21.36
C ARG A 44 -18.57 -5.49 -21.48
N HIS A 45 -18.91 -4.98 -22.66
CA HIS A 45 -20.16 -4.27 -22.92
C HIS A 45 -21.40 -5.17 -22.75
N THR A 46 -21.28 -6.46 -23.07
CA THR A 46 -22.36 -7.45 -22.90
C THR A 46 -22.41 -8.08 -21.51
N HIS A 47 -21.57 -7.61 -20.58
CA HIS A 47 -21.47 -8.11 -19.20
C HIS A 47 -21.11 -9.60 -19.07
N ILE A 48 -20.55 -10.21 -20.12
CA ILE A 48 -19.96 -11.56 -20.05
C ILE A 48 -18.73 -11.55 -19.15
N VAL A 49 -17.92 -10.49 -19.25
CA VAL A 49 -16.78 -10.23 -18.36
C VAL A 49 -16.92 -8.83 -17.79
N THR A 50 -17.17 -8.70 -16.49
CA THR A 50 -17.39 -7.40 -15.83
C THR A 50 -16.50 -7.25 -14.58
N GLY A 51 -16.27 -6.00 -14.17
CA GLY A 51 -15.51 -5.70 -12.95
C GLY A 51 -14.02 -6.05 -13.01
N LEU A 52 -13.42 -6.03 -14.20
CA LEU A 52 -11.97 -6.11 -14.33
C LEU A 52 -11.31 -4.82 -13.80
N PRO A 53 -10.06 -4.87 -13.30
CA PRO A 53 -9.33 -3.71 -12.79
C PRO A 53 -8.76 -2.84 -13.94
N ASP A 54 -9.63 -2.46 -14.89
CA ASP A 54 -9.29 -1.56 -16.00
C ASP A 54 -9.52 -0.08 -15.67
N ALA A 55 -10.29 0.22 -14.62
CA ALA A 55 -10.65 1.58 -14.22
C ALA A 55 -10.30 1.93 -12.76
N TYR A 56 -9.60 1.05 -12.04
CA TYR A 56 -9.18 1.24 -10.64
C TYR A 56 -7.90 0.43 -10.34
N GLY A 57 -7.20 0.76 -9.26
CA GLY A 57 -6.02 0.00 -8.85
C GLY A 57 -6.34 -1.48 -8.57
N ARG A 58 -5.53 -2.40 -9.11
CA ARG A 58 -5.74 -3.85 -8.96
C ARG A 58 -5.83 -4.33 -7.50
N GLY A 59 -5.08 -3.70 -6.58
CA GLY A 59 -4.95 -4.15 -5.19
C GLY A 59 -4.36 -5.56 -5.10
N ARG A 60 -4.77 -6.34 -4.10
CA ARG A 60 -4.33 -7.74 -3.88
C ARG A 60 -2.81 -7.87 -3.69
N ILE A 61 -2.16 -6.81 -3.23
CA ILE A 61 -0.75 -6.77 -2.86
C ILE A 61 -0.69 -6.42 -1.39
N VAL A 62 0.05 -7.23 -0.62
CA VAL A 62 0.30 -6.97 0.79
C VAL A 62 1.80 -6.74 0.94
N GLY A 63 2.17 -5.47 1.11
CA GLY A 63 3.54 -5.14 1.51
C GLY A 63 3.80 -5.70 2.91
N ASP A 64 5.00 -6.20 3.16
CA ASP A 64 5.38 -6.63 4.50
C ASP A 64 5.76 -5.40 5.36
N TYR A 65 4.75 -4.68 5.85
CA TYR A 65 4.92 -3.42 6.57
C TYR A 65 5.67 -3.57 7.89
N ARG A 66 5.71 -4.78 8.44
CA ARG A 66 6.49 -5.12 9.65
C ARG A 66 7.98 -4.86 9.45
N ARG A 67 8.48 -4.96 8.22
CA ARG A 67 9.89 -4.72 7.88
C ARG A 67 10.33 -3.30 8.22
N VAL A 68 9.43 -2.33 8.09
CA VAL A 68 9.73 -0.92 8.43
C VAL A 68 10.04 -0.81 9.92
N ALA A 69 9.21 -1.43 10.77
CA ALA A 69 9.46 -1.50 12.20
C ALA A 69 10.70 -2.34 12.55
N LEU A 70 10.85 -3.51 11.94
CA LEU A 70 11.90 -4.46 12.31
C LEU A 70 13.32 -4.01 11.90
N TYR A 71 13.46 -3.31 10.77
CA TYR A 71 14.77 -3.02 10.18
C TYR A 71 15.06 -1.53 9.98
N GLY A 72 14.03 -0.67 9.98
CA GLY A 72 14.18 0.73 9.57
C GLY A 72 14.41 0.88 8.07
N ILE A 73 14.16 2.08 7.54
CA ILE A 73 14.21 2.32 6.10
C ILE A 73 15.64 2.21 5.52
N ASP A 74 16.66 2.63 6.27
CA ASP A 74 18.03 2.65 5.74
C ASP A 74 18.53 1.24 5.41
N GLN A 75 18.21 0.25 6.26
CA GLN A 75 18.54 -1.14 6.01
C GLN A 75 17.75 -1.73 4.83
N LEU A 76 16.47 -1.37 4.69
CA LEU A 76 15.65 -1.81 3.55
C LEU A 76 16.17 -1.26 2.22
N ILE A 77 16.64 -0.01 2.22
CA ILE A 77 17.30 0.58 1.05
C ILE A 77 18.61 -0.15 0.75
N ALA A 78 19.45 -0.42 1.75
CA ALA A 78 20.71 -1.13 1.56
C ALA A 78 20.51 -2.49 0.87
N TRP A 79 19.53 -3.29 1.34
CA TRP A 79 19.19 -4.56 0.68
C TRP A 79 18.62 -4.39 -0.72
N LYS A 80 17.86 -3.34 -1.00
CA LYS A 80 17.38 -3.09 -2.37
C LYS A 80 18.50 -2.68 -3.32
N GLU A 81 19.50 -1.96 -2.85
CA GLU A 81 20.70 -1.67 -3.63
C GLU A 81 21.52 -2.94 -3.89
N GLU A 82 21.56 -3.89 -2.95
CA GLU A 82 22.13 -5.22 -3.16
C GLU A 82 21.33 -6.02 -4.19
N ASP A 83 19.99 -6.12 -4.06
CA ASP A 83 19.10 -6.76 -5.03
C ASP A 83 19.35 -6.25 -6.45
N LYS A 84 19.54 -4.93 -6.59
CA LYS A 84 19.83 -4.30 -7.89
C LYS A 84 21.18 -4.72 -8.47
N LYS A 85 22.19 -4.96 -7.64
CA LYS A 85 23.51 -5.44 -8.07
C LYS A 85 23.51 -6.92 -8.42
N TYR A 86 22.74 -7.74 -7.71
CA TYR A 86 22.64 -9.18 -8.01
C TYR A 86 22.02 -9.46 -9.38
N ASN A 87 21.20 -8.55 -9.91
CA ASN A 87 20.61 -8.63 -11.26
C ASN A 87 21.56 -8.06 -12.35
N ASP A 88 22.86 -8.37 -12.27
CA ASP A 88 23.90 -7.88 -13.19
C ASP A 88 24.77 -9.05 -13.69
N ASP A 89 24.13 -10.01 -14.38
CA ASP A 89 24.79 -11.14 -15.04
C ASP A 89 25.32 -10.79 -16.45
N GLY A 90 25.24 -9.51 -16.83
CA GLY A 90 25.65 -8.99 -18.13
C GLY A 90 24.61 -9.09 -19.24
N VAL A 91 23.42 -9.69 -19.01
CA VAL A 91 22.39 -9.88 -20.05
C VAL A 91 21.14 -9.03 -19.79
N MET A 92 20.97 -7.97 -20.57
CA MET A 92 19.85 -7.02 -20.44
C MET A 92 18.63 -7.44 -21.27
N THR A 93 17.92 -8.48 -20.84
CA THR A 93 16.60 -8.83 -21.40
C THR A 93 15.51 -7.86 -20.91
N ASP A 94 14.34 -7.83 -21.56
CA ASP A 94 13.19 -7.01 -21.14
C ASP A 94 12.83 -7.21 -19.66
N ASN A 95 12.78 -8.47 -19.21
CA ASN A 95 12.48 -8.80 -17.82
C ASN A 95 13.55 -8.27 -16.85
N VAL A 96 14.84 -8.32 -17.22
CA VAL A 96 15.94 -7.81 -16.40
C VAL A 96 15.89 -6.28 -16.32
N ILE A 97 15.68 -5.61 -17.46
CA ILE A 97 15.57 -4.15 -17.52
C ILE A 97 14.39 -3.68 -16.65
N ARG A 98 13.20 -4.27 -16.84
CA ARG A 98 12.00 -3.96 -16.06
C ARG A 98 12.22 -4.18 -14.56
N LEU A 99 12.78 -5.32 -14.16
CA LEU A 99 13.03 -5.61 -12.75
C LEU A 99 14.00 -4.60 -12.11
N ARG A 100 15.06 -4.21 -12.82
CA ARG A 100 16.03 -3.23 -12.33
C ARG A 100 15.41 -1.83 -12.17
N GLU A 101 14.53 -1.43 -13.08
CA GLU A 101 13.74 -0.20 -12.97
C GLU A 101 12.77 -0.27 -11.78
N GLU A 102 12.02 -1.37 -11.64
CA GLU A 102 11.10 -1.58 -10.51
C GLU A 102 11.83 -1.54 -9.16
N ILE A 103 13.04 -2.10 -9.05
CA ILE A 103 13.86 -1.99 -7.83
C ILE A 103 14.30 -0.55 -7.59
N ALA A 104 14.65 0.21 -8.63
CA ALA A 104 15.00 1.62 -8.50
C ALA A 104 13.82 2.46 -7.98
N GLU A 105 12.61 2.20 -8.47
CA GLU A 105 11.38 2.84 -7.97
C GLU A 105 11.05 2.39 -6.53
N GLN A 106 11.30 1.13 -6.16
CA GLN A 106 11.19 0.68 -4.76
C GLN A 106 12.13 1.46 -3.82
N ILE A 107 13.39 1.69 -4.24
CA ILE A 107 14.36 2.49 -3.46
C ILE A 107 13.87 3.93 -3.30
N LYS A 108 13.36 4.53 -4.37
CA LYS A 108 12.80 5.89 -4.34
C LYS A 108 11.58 5.97 -3.41
N ALA A 109 10.68 5.00 -3.49
CA ALA A 109 9.50 4.92 -2.62
C ALA A 109 9.88 4.77 -1.14
N LEU A 110 10.91 3.98 -0.82
CA LEU A 110 11.45 3.88 0.54
C LEU A 110 11.97 5.22 1.06
N LYS A 111 12.69 5.99 0.22
CA LYS A 111 13.14 7.34 0.58
C LYS A 111 11.96 8.30 0.82
N GLN A 112 10.95 8.26 -0.03
CA GLN A 112 9.72 9.04 0.16
C GLN A 112 8.95 8.64 1.42
N MET A 113 9.06 7.39 1.87
CA MET A 113 8.47 6.96 3.15
C MET A 113 9.13 7.68 4.34
N LYS A 114 10.44 7.94 4.29
CA LYS A 114 11.14 8.78 5.30
C LYS A 114 10.61 10.20 5.29
N GLU A 115 10.46 10.79 4.12
CA GLU A 115 9.90 12.14 3.96
C GLU A 115 8.46 12.19 4.51
N LEU A 116 7.64 11.19 4.19
CA LEU A 116 6.28 11.07 4.70
C LEU A 116 6.26 11.05 6.23
N ALA A 117 7.07 10.21 6.87
CA ALA A 117 7.11 10.15 8.33
C ALA A 117 7.66 11.42 8.98
N ASN A 118 8.62 12.08 8.32
CA ASN A 118 9.20 13.33 8.78
C ASN A 118 8.16 14.47 8.83
N ILE A 119 7.17 14.48 7.93
CA ILE A 119 6.03 15.43 8.01
C ILE A 119 5.28 15.30 9.35
N TYR A 120 5.28 14.11 9.94
CA TYR A 120 4.66 13.82 11.24
C TYR A 120 5.66 13.89 12.41
N GLY A 121 6.90 14.34 12.18
CA GLY A 121 7.94 14.48 13.21
C GLY A 121 8.64 13.18 13.60
N TYR A 122 8.57 12.13 12.78
CA TYR A 122 9.25 10.86 13.02
C TYR A 122 10.42 10.68 12.06
N ASP A 123 11.61 10.36 12.58
CA ASP A 123 12.72 9.87 11.76
C ASP A 123 12.59 8.38 11.57
N ILE A 124 12.24 7.97 10.33
CA ILE A 124 12.06 6.57 9.99
C ILE A 124 13.28 5.78 9.49
N SER A 125 14.49 6.28 9.73
CA SER A 125 15.74 5.68 9.25
C SER A 125 16.07 4.33 9.89
N LYS A 126 15.90 4.20 11.21
CA LYS A 126 16.38 3.07 12.04
C LYS A 126 15.26 2.13 12.48
N PRO A 127 15.58 0.91 12.95
CA PRO A 127 14.58 0.01 13.54
C PRO A 127 13.83 0.63 14.72
N ALA A 128 12.60 0.17 14.92
CA ALA A 128 11.76 0.47 16.07
C ALA A 128 12.41 0.00 17.38
N THR A 129 12.43 0.86 18.38
CA THR A 129 13.07 0.59 19.68
C THR A 129 12.08 0.29 20.81
N ASN A 130 10.80 0.61 20.65
CA ASN A 130 9.71 0.44 21.62
C ASN A 130 8.39 0.05 20.92
N ALA A 131 7.38 -0.36 21.68
CA ALA A 131 6.07 -0.79 21.18
C ALA A 131 5.34 0.32 20.40
N ARG A 132 5.36 1.55 20.93
CA ARG A 132 4.77 2.73 20.27
C ARG A 132 5.40 2.96 18.90
N GLU A 133 6.73 2.92 18.85
CA GLU A 133 7.48 2.97 17.61
C GLU A 133 7.05 1.82 16.70
N ALA A 134 7.11 0.56 17.12
CA ALA A 134 6.82 -0.58 16.25
C ALA A 134 5.45 -0.49 15.56
N VAL A 135 4.42 -0.07 16.32
CA VAL A 135 3.08 0.23 15.79
C VAL A 135 3.12 1.38 14.77
N GLN A 136 3.79 2.49 15.10
CA GLN A 136 3.86 3.68 14.27
C GLN A 136 4.65 3.46 12.96
N TRP A 137 5.78 2.77 13.01
CA TRP A 137 6.63 2.42 11.86
C TRP A 137 5.92 1.52 10.88
N LEU A 138 5.25 0.48 11.40
CA LEU A 138 4.42 -0.40 10.60
C LEU A 138 3.30 0.41 9.92
N TYR A 139 2.62 1.27 10.67
CA TYR A 139 1.58 2.12 10.12
C TYR A 139 2.12 3.08 9.04
N PHE A 140 3.33 3.64 9.17
CA PHE A 140 3.93 4.44 8.08
C PHE A 140 4.15 3.64 6.80
N GLY A 141 4.57 2.38 6.93
CA GLY A 141 4.65 1.45 5.79
C GLY A 141 3.29 1.30 5.08
N TYR A 142 2.23 1.06 5.84
CA TYR A 142 0.88 0.93 5.30
C TYR A 142 0.35 2.27 4.75
N LEU A 143 0.58 3.38 5.45
CA LEU A 143 0.16 4.73 5.09
C LEU A 143 0.74 5.15 3.73
N ALA A 144 2.02 4.83 3.48
CA ALA A 144 2.64 5.08 2.18
C ALA A 144 1.94 4.32 1.05
N ALA A 145 1.54 3.06 1.28
CA ALA A 145 0.81 2.27 0.30
C ALA A 145 -0.56 2.90 -0.03
N ILE A 146 -1.35 3.24 0.97
CA ILE A 146 -2.69 3.83 0.77
C ILE A 146 -2.67 5.31 0.34
N LYS A 147 -1.52 5.99 0.40
CA LYS A 147 -1.34 7.33 -0.18
C LYS A 147 -0.94 7.32 -1.64
N THR A 148 -0.39 6.21 -2.13
CA THR A 148 0.14 6.10 -3.50
C THR A 148 -0.68 5.17 -4.39
N GLN A 149 -1.48 4.28 -3.79
CA GLN A 149 -2.28 3.29 -4.51
C GLN A 149 -3.73 3.31 -4.01
N ASN A 150 -4.67 3.09 -4.93
CA ASN A 150 -6.11 3.01 -4.66
C ASN A 150 -6.67 1.61 -4.96
N GLY A 151 -5.90 0.57 -4.64
CA GLY A 151 -6.27 -0.83 -4.86
C GLY A 151 -7.67 -1.16 -4.34
N ALA A 152 -8.37 -2.12 -4.97
CA ALA A 152 -9.66 -2.56 -4.44
C ALA A 152 -9.51 -3.09 -3.01
N ALA A 153 -8.63 -4.07 -2.81
CA ALA A 153 -8.24 -4.58 -1.49
C ALA A 153 -6.81 -4.14 -1.13
N MET A 154 -6.68 -3.39 -0.03
CA MET A 154 -5.42 -2.89 0.51
C MET A 154 -5.19 -3.48 1.90
N SER A 155 -4.86 -4.77 1.96
CA SER A 155 -4.74 -5.49 3.23
C SER A 155 -3.49 -5.11 4.02
N VAL A 156 -3.57 -5.21 5.35
CA VAL A 156 -2.48 -4.90 6.28
C VAL A 156 -1.59 -6.12 6.52
N GLY A 157 -2.14 -7.33 6.37
CA GLY A 157 -1.42 -8.60 6.49
C GLY A 157 -1.48 -9.19 7.89
N ARG A 158 -0.46 -9.95 8.30
CA ARG A 158 -0.39 -10.65 9.60
C ARG A 158 0.54 -9.91 10.55
N ILE A 159 -0.03 -8.96 11.32
CA ILE A 159 0.75 -8.00 12.13
C ILE A 159 0.56 -8.14 13.64
N SER A 160 -0.51 -8.78 14.12
CA SER A 160 -0.85 -8.81 15.54
C SER A 160 0.23 -9.49 16.38
N THR A 161 0.55 -10.76 16.10
CA THR A 161 1.62 -11.50 16.80
C THR A 161 3.00 -10.87 16.63
N PHE A 162 3.24 -10.13 15.54
CA PHE A 162 4.50 -9.40 15.37
C PHE A 162 4.60 -8.20 16.32
N LEU A 163 3.53 -7.41 16.44
CA LEU A 163 3.48 -6.25 17.33
C LEU A 163 3.52 -6.68 18.80
N ASP A 164 2.90 -7.82 19.11
CA ASP A 164 2.89 -8.44 20.44
C ASP A 164 4.31 -8.64 21.00
N ILE A 165 5.29 -9.01 20.16
CA ILE A 165 6.70 -9.15 20.58
C ILE A 165 7.26 -7.86 21.18
N TYR A 166 6.90 -6.69 20.63
CA TYR A 166 7.37 -5.39 21.15
C TYR A 166 6.57 -4.95 22.37
N ILE A 167 5.25 -5.21 22.37
CA ILE A 167 4.35 -4.89 23.46
C ILE A 167 4.73 -5.68 24.71
N GLU A 168 4.85 -7.01 24.60
CA GLU A 168 5.21 -7.90 25.70
C GLU A 168 6.56 -7.53 26.31
N ARG A 169 7.56 -7.23 25.46
CA ARG A 169 8.87 -6.76 25.92
C ARG A 169 8.77 -5.47 26.73
N ASP A 170 7.94 -4.53 26.31
CA ASP A 170 7.79 -3.24 26.97
C ASP A 170 6.93 -3.35 28.25
N LEU A 171 5.93 -4.24 28.28
CA LEU A 171 5.16 -4.62 29.47
C LEU A 171 6.06 -5.27 30.53
N ALA A 172 6.84 -6.28 30.15
CA ALA A 172 7.76 -6.98 31.04
C ALA A 172 8.84 -6.04 31.62
N ALA A 173 9.23 -5.00 30.86
CA ALA A 173 10.16 -3.97 31.31
C ALA A 173 9.49 -2.83 32.13
N GLY A 174 8.17 -2.88 32.33
CA GLY A 174 7.42 -1.83 33.03
C GLY A 174 7.43 -0.47 32.34
N LYS A 175 7.63 -0.43 31.01
CA LYS A 175 7.69 0.81 30.21
C LYS A 175 6.31 1.30 29.80
N ILE A 176 5.36 0.38 29.68
CA ILE A 176 3.96 0.63 29.38
C ILE A 176 3.11 -0.26 30.29
N THR A 177 1.89 0.17 30.51
CA THR A 177 0.81 -0.61 31.11
C THR A 177 0.00 -1.33 30.04
N GLU A 178 -0.79 -2.32 30.45
CA GLU A 178 -1.76 -2.99 29.57
C GLU A 178 -2.73 -2.00 28.93
N GLN A 179 -3.16 -0.98 29.67
CA GLN A 179 -4.06 0.05 29.16
C GLN A 179 -3.40 0.89 28.05
N GLU A 180 -2.12 1.24 28.22
CA GLU A 180 -1.35 1.97 27.19
C GLU A 180 -1.08 1.07 25.97
N ALA A 181 -0.85 -0.23 26.17
CA ALA A 181 -0.73 -1.20 25.07
C ALA A 181 -2.03 -1.25 24.25
N GLN A 182 -3.19 -1.36 24.91
CA GLN A 182 -4.49 -1.34 24.25
C GLN A 182 -4.74 -0.03 23.51
N GLU A 183 -4.35 1.12 24.09
CA GLU A 183 -4.49 2.44 23.45
C GLU A 183 -3.72 2.51 22.12
N LEU A 184 -2.52 1.93 22.05
CA LEU A 184 -1.75 1.85 20.79
C LEU A 184 -2.51 1.06 19.71
N ILE A 185 -3.10 -0.07 20.08
CA ILE A 185 -3.86 -0.92 19.15
C ILE A 185 -5.18 -0.28 18.74
N ASP A 186 -5.85 0.42 19.65
CA ASP A 186 -7.08 1.16 19.37
C ASP A 186 -6.80 2.30 18.38
N HIS A 187 -5.74 3.08 18.61
CA HIS A 187 -5.33 4.14 17.70
C HIS A 187 -4.93 3.62 16.32
N LEU A 188 -4.22 2.49 16.25
CA LEU A 188 -3.90 1.83 14.98
C LEU A 188 -5.19 1.40 14.25
N THR A 189 -6.10 0.75 14.97
CA THR A 189 -7.39 0.29 14.41
C THR A 189 -8.24 1.45 13.93
N LEU A 190 -8.29 2.56 14.67
CA LEU A 190 -8.97 3.79 14.23
C LEU A 190 -8.38 4.31 12.92
N LYS A 191 -7.06 4.26 12.76
CA LYS A 191 -6.42 4.68 11.49
C LYS A 191 -6.81 3.78 10.32
N PHE A 192 -6.95 2.47 10.53
CA PHE A 192 -7.46 1.58 9.48
C PHE A 192 -8.92 1.85 9.11
N ARG A 193 -9.75 2.26 10.08
CA ARG A 193 -11.18 2.56 9.86
C ARG A 193 -11.44 3.84 9.07
N ILE A 194 -10.49 4.78 9.05
CA ILE A 194 -10.64 6.07 8.36
C ILE A 194 -10.02 6.09 6.96
N VAL A 195 -9.48 4.97 6.48
CA VAL A 195 -8.98 4.88 5.10
C VAL A 195 -10.15 5.01 4.14
N LYS A 196 -10.00 5.87 3.13
CA LYS A 196 -11.01 6.10 2.08
C LYS A 196 -10.34 6.32 0.73
N PHE A 197 -11.02 5.87 -0.32
CA PHE A 197 -10.63 6.10 -1.70
C PHE A 197 -11.81 6.71 -2.44
N ALA A 198 -11.58 7.71 -3.29
CA ALA A 198 -12.62 8.23 -4.16
C ALA A 198 -13.00 7.15 -5.20
N ARG A 199 -14.30 6.85 -5.31
CA ARG A 199 -14.84 5.82 -6.21
C ARG A 199 -16.03 6.36 -7.00
N ILE A 200 -16.22 5.83 -8.21
CA ILE A 200 -17.38 6.10 -9.07
C ILE A 200 -18.55 5.18 -8.71
N ARG A 201 -19.75 5.51 -9.19
CA ARG A 201 -20.99 4.78 -8.89
C ARG A 201 -20.89 3.31 -9.31
N SER A 202 -20.41 3.05 -10.52
CA SER A 202 -20.25 1.69 -11.06
C SER A 202 -19.30 0.83 -10.22
N TYR A 203 -18.26 1.42 -9.61
CA TYR A 203 -17.42 0.73 -8.65
C TYR A 203 -18.20 0.38 -7.38
N ASN A 204 -18.98 1.32 -6.83
CA ASN A 204 -19.77 1.09 -5.62
C ASN A 204 -20.91 0.09 -5.82
N GLU A 205 -21.42 -0.05 -7.04
CA GLU A 205 -22.40 -1.09 -7.41
C GLU A 205 -21.75 -2.49 -7.47
N LEU A 206 -20.48 -2.59 -7.85
CA LEU A 206 -19.70 -3.84 -7.82
C LEU A 206 -19.18 -4.19 -6.42
N PHE A 207 -18.78 -3.17 -5.65
CA PHE A 207 -18.14 -3.27 -4.33
C PHE A 207 -18.88 -2.37 -3.33
N SER A 208 -20.04 -2.83 -2.88
CA SER A 208 -20.92 -2.04 -2.01
C SER A 208 -20.40 -1.90 -0.58
N GLY A 209 -20.84 -0.84 0.11
CA GLY A 209 -20.52 -0.59 1.53
C GLY A 209 -19.21 0.16 1.78
N ASP A 210 -18.66 0.81 0.75
CA ASP A 210 -17.39 1.56 0.82
C ASP A 210 -16.22 0.75 1.44
N PRO A 211 -15.93 -0.46 0.91
CA PRO A 211 -14.94 -1.35 1.47
C PRO A 211 -13.50 -0.95 1.09
N VAL A 212 -12.58 -1.15 2.03
CA VAL A 212 -11.13 -0.99 1.84
C VAL A 212 -10.39 -2.33 1.86
N TRP A 213 -10.96 -3.32 2.55
CA TRP A 213 -10.31 -4.59 2.90
C TRP A 213 -8.90 -4.38 3.47
N ALA A 214 -8.81 -3.55 4.52
CA ALA A 214 -7.67 -3.47 5.43
C ALA A 214 -7.57 -4.75 6.27
N THR A 215 -7.51 -5.90 5.59
CA THR A 215 -7.59 -7.23 6.18
C THR A 215 -6.37 -7.48 7.06
N LEU A 216 -6.67 -7.95 8.27
CA LEU A 216 -5.71 -8.40 9.27
C LEU A 216 -5.90 -9.90 9.45
N GLU A 217 -4.83 -10.67 9.32
CA GLU A 217 -4.81 -12.08 9.73
C GLU A 217 -4.38 -12.17 11.21
N MET A 218 -5.10 -12.99 11.98
CA MET A 218 -4.89 -13.18 13.41
C MET A 218 -4.66 -14.67 13.72
N ALA A 219 -3.83 -14.94 14.74
CA ALA A 219 -3.55 -16.29 15.22
C ALA A 219 -3.00 -17.22 14.13
N GLY A 220 -3.55 -18.43 13.97
CA GLY A 220 -2.98 -19.54 13.21
C GLY A 220 -2.06 -20.41 14.07
N ILE A 221 -1.58 -21.53 13.51
CA ILE A 221 -0.68 -22.47 14.18
C ILE A 221 0.67 -22.45 13.45
N GLY A 222 1.76 -22.45 14.20
CA GLY A 222 3.12 -22.56 13.67
C GLY A 222 3.38 -23.95 13.07
N MET A 223 4.34 -24.03 12.15
CA MET A 223 4.78 -25.33 11.61
C MET A 223 5.39 -26.25 12.68
N ASP A 224 5.80 -25.68 13.82
CA ASP A 224 6.29 -26.39 15.00
C ASP A 224 5.16 -26.84 15.95
N GLY A 225 3.90 -26.53 15.64
CA GLY A 225 2.72 -26.93 16.40
C GLY A 225 2.34 -26.01 17.57
N ARG A 226 3.05 -24.89 17.78
CA ARG A 226 2.67 -23.86 18.76
C ARG A 226 1.68 -22.85 18.20
#